data_AF-A0A4R5APG9-F1
#
_entry.id   AF-A0A4R5APG9-F1
#
_cell.length_a   1.000
_cell.length_b   1.000
_cell.length_c   1.000
_cell.angle_alpha   90.00
_cell.angle_beta   90.00
_cell.angle_gamma   90.00
#
_symmetry.space_group_name_H-M   'P 1'
#
loop_
_entity.id
_entity.type
_entity.pdbx_description
1 polymer ?
#
loop_
_entity_poly.entity_id
_entity_poly.type
_entity_poly.pdbx_seq_one_letter_code
_entity_poly.pdbx_strand_id
1 'polypeptide(L)'
;MKIAIIIIRTLIGLILLYASVSFFLKLAPEPEVTGNFKAFNIGLVASTYILPLAKSMEFLCGLSFLTGRYVTLANLLILPITLNILFINFFLSPQGIPIAVFLFLGNLFLIYSHWENYKGLFIAKG
;
A
#
# COMPACT_ATOMS: atom_id res chain seq x y z
N MET A 1 19.98 7.25 -10.72
CA MET A 1 18.65 7.13 -10.09
C MET A 1 17.79 5.96 -10.59
N LYS A 2 17.88 5.54 -11.87
CA LYS A 2 17.05 4.45 -12.42
C LYS A 2 17.09 3.14 -11.62
N ILE A 3 18.28 2.72 -11.18
CA ILE A 3 18.46 1.50 -10.39
C ILE A 3 17.74 1.60 -9.02
N ALA A 4 17.87 2.73 -8.33
CA ALA A 4 17.20 2.96 -7.05
C ALA A 4 15.67 2.91 -7.18
N ILE A 5 15.12 3.49 -8.25
CA ILE A 5 13.67 3.42 -8.56
C ILE A 5 13.24 1.97 -8.74
N ILE A 6 13.99 1.17 -9.50
CA ILE A 6 13.67 -0.23 -9.73
C ILE A 6 13.73 -1.03 -8.43
N ILE A 7 14.76 -0.83 -7.60
CA ILE A 7 14.92 -1.52 -6.31
C ILE A 7 13.75 -1.19 -5.39
N ILE A 8 13.47 0.09 -5.16
CA ILE A 8 12.40 0.53 -4.25
C ILE A 8 11.03 0.05 -4.75
N ARG A 9 10.77 0.20 -6.05
CA ARG A 9 9.53 -0.29 -6.68
C ARG A 9 9.35 -1.79 -6.49
N THR A 10 10.41 -2.56 -6.72
CA THR A 10 10.36 -4.02 -6.59
C THR A 10 10.14 -4.43 -5.13
N LEU A 11 10.83 -3.80 -4.17
CA LEU A 11 10.66 -4.08 -2.74
C LEU A 11 9.23 -3.78 -2.28
N ILE A 12 8.69 -2.60 -2.61
CA ILE A 12 7.31 -2.24 -2.27
C ILE A 12 6.34 -3.22 -2.95
N GLY A 13 6.54 -3.51 -4.23
CA GLY A 13 5.70 -4.45 -4.98
C GLY A 13 5.66 -5.85 -4.36
N LEU A 14 6.82 -6.36 -3.92
CA LEU A 14 6.92 -7.65 -3.25
C LEU A 14 6.19 -7.66 -1.90
N ILE A 15 6.36 -6.60 -1.09
CA ILE A 15 5.69 -6.49 0.21
C ILE A 15 4.16 -6.48 0.02
N LEU A 16 3.65 -5.69 -0.92
CA LEU A 16 2.22 -5.58 -1.21
C LEU A 16 1.65 -6.90 -1.73
N LEU A 17 2.34 -7.57 -2.66
CA LEU A 17 1.92 -8.86 -3.17
C LEU A 17 1.93 -9.93 -2.09
N TYR A 18 3.00 -10.00 -1.30
CA TYR A 18 3.08 -10.95 -0.20
C TYR A 18 1.93 -10.74 0.80
N ALA A 19 1.66 -9.48 1.18
CA ALA A 19 0.58 -9.15 2.11
C ALA A 19 -0.82 -9.43 1.55
N SER A 20 -0.99 -9.35 0.23
CA SER A 20 -2.28 -9.63 -0.44
C SER A 20 -2.51 -11.12 -0.65
N VAL A 21 -1.51 -11.81 -1.20
CA VAL A 21 -1.55 -13.26 -1.44
C VAL A 21 -1.70 -14.00 -0.11
N SER A 22 -0.98 -13.59 0.93
CA SER A 22 -1.09 -14.18 2.27
C SER A 22 -2.49 -14.04 2.85
N PHE A 23 -3.16 -12.91 2.59
CA PHE A 23 -4.53 -12.67 3.01
C PHE A 23 -5.53 -13.56 2.25
N PHE A 24 -5.46 -13.59 0.92
CA PHE A 24 -6.41 -14.38 0.10
C PHE A 24 -6.25 -15.88 0.28
N LEU A 25 -5.02 -16.36 0.43
CA LEU A 25 -4.72 -17.78 0.67
C LEU A 25 -4.80 -18.17 2.15
N LYS A 26 -5.10 -17.22 3.05
CA LYS A 26 -5.13 -17.43 4.51
C LYS A 26 -3.86 -18.14 5.03
N LEU A 27 -2.71 -17.74 4.49
CA LEU A 27 -1.40 -18.37 4.74
C LEU A 27 -0.82 -18.05 6.13
N ALA A 28 -1.31 -16.98 6.76
CA ALA A 28 -0.87 -16.58 8.09
C ALA A 28 -1.97 -16.84 9.12
N PRO A 29 -1.64 -17.42 10.29
CA PRO A 29 -2.57 -17.43 11.40
C PRO A 29 -2.93 -15.99 11.79
N GLU A 30 -4.19 -15.76 12.15
CA GLU A 30 -4.62 -14.44 12.61
C GLU A 30 -3.77 -14.06 13.84
N PRO A 31 -3.04 -12.94 13.79
CA PRO A 31 -2.28 -12.47 14.95
C PRO A 31 -3.25 -12.22 16.10
N GLU A 32 -2.86 -12.59 17.32
CA GLU A 32 -3.60 -12.20 18.51
C GLU A 32 -3.49 -10.69 18.70
N VAL A 33 -4.46 -9.97 18.16
CA VAL A 33 -4.58 -8.52 18.31
C VAL A 33 -5.33 -8.20 19.59
N THR A 34 -4.80 -7.26 20.38
CA THR A 34 -5.40 -6.82 21.65
C THR A 34 -5.76 -5.33 21.61
N GLY A 35 -6.61 -4.89 22.53
CA GLY A 35 -6.98 -3.48 22.70
C GLY A 35 -7.72 -2.85 21.51
N ASN A 36 -7.48 -1.56 21.27
CA ASN A 36 -8.16 -0.76 20.24
C ASN A 36 -7.94 -1.29 18.82
N PHE A 37 -6.78 -1.93 18.56
CA PHE A 37 -6.51 -2.53 17.27
C PHE A 37 -7.43 -3.71 16.97
N LYS A 38 -7.82 -4.50 17.99
CA LYS A 38 -8.82 -5.57 17.85
C LYS A 38 -10.19 -5.01 17.48
N ALA A 39 -10.64 -3.95 18.15
CA ALA A 39 -11.93 -3.32 17.84
C ALA A 39 -11.98 -2.79 16.40
N PHE A 40 -10.90 -2.17 15.94
CA PHE A 40 -10.77 -1.72 14.55
C PHE A 40 -10.76 -2.89 13.56
N ASN A 41 -10.01 -3.96 13.85
CA ASN A 41 -9.96 -5.16 13.00
C ASN A 41 -11.33 -5.84 12.90
N ILE A 42 -12.07 -5.97 14.00
CA ILE A 42 -13.45 -6.49 14.01
C ILE A 42 -14.35 -5.63 13.10
N GLY A 43 -14.26 -4.30 13.19
CA GLY A 43 -15.02 -3.40 12.31
C GLY A 43 -14.66 -3.57 10.83
N LEU A 44 -13.38 -3.74 10.52
CA LEU A 44 -12.91 -4.03 9.16
C LEU A 44 -13.44 -5.36 8.62
N VAL A 45 -13.42 -6.42 9.43
CA VAL A 45 -13.96 -7.73 9.06
C VAL A 45 -15.49 -7.66 8.90
N ALA A 46 -16.18 -6.99 9.82
CA ALA A 46 -17.63 -6.81 9.78
C ALA A 46 -18.11 -6.02 8.55
N SER A 47 -17.29 -5.12 8.02
CA SER A 47 -17.60 -4.41 6.77
C SER A 47 -17.71 -5.33 5.55
N THR A 48 -17.12 -6.52 5.60
CA THR A 48 -17.01 -7.53 4.52
C THR A 48 -16.31 -7.11 3.23
N TYR A 49 -16.38 -5.83 2.82
CA TYR A 49 -15.82 -5.36 1.55
C TYR A 49 -14.50 -4.61 1.70
N ILE A 50 -14.23 -3.95 2.83
CA ILE A 50 -13.07 -3.05 2.96
C ILE A 50 -11.76 -3.81 2.86
N LEU A 51 -11.62 -4.91 3.61
CA LEU A 51 -10.40 -5.73 3.60
C LEU A 51 -10.15 -6.38 2.23
N PRO A 52 -11.12 -7.09 1.61
CA PRO A 52 -10.93 -7.63 0.27
C PRO A 52 -10.64 -6.57 -0.78
N LEU A 53 -11.29 -5.40 -0.70
CA LEU A 53 -11.03 -4.28 -1.62
C LEU A 53 -9.60 -3.77 -1.48
N ALA A 54 -9.16 -3.46 -0.25
CA ALA A 54 -7.81 -2.99 0.01
C ALA A 54 -6.77 -4.01 -0.48
N LYS A 55 -6.94 -5.30 -0.17
CA LYS A 55 -6.04 -6.37 -0.60
C LYS A 55 -6.04 -6.62 -2.10
N SER A 56 -7.18 -6.46 -2.77
CA SER A 56 -7.25 -6.53 -4.24
C SER A 56 -6.46 -5.40 -4.88
N MET A 57 -6.59 -4.18 -4.33
CA MET A 57 -5.86 -3.01 -4.81
C MET A 57 -4.35 -3.11 -4.54
N GLU A 58 -3.95 -3.58 -3.35
CA GLU A 58 -2.55 -3.91 -3.02
C GLU A 58 -1.98 -4.94 -4.00
N PHE A 59 -2.76 -5.98 -4.34
CA PHE A 59 -2.34 -7.01 -5.29
C PHE A 59 -2.11 -6.45 -6.69
N LEU A 60 -3.07 -5.69 -7.22
CA LEU A 60 -2.97 -5.09 -8.56
C LEU A 60 -1.82 -4.08 -8.66
N CYS A 61 -1.63 -3.25 -7.64
CA CYS A 61 -0.51 -2.32 -7.58
C CYS A 61 0.84 -3.02 -7.41
N GLY A 62 0.90 -4.05 -6.56
CA GLY A 62 2.11 -4.84 -6.38
C GLY A 62 2.54 -5.55 -7.66
N LEU A 63 1.59 -6.09 -8.43
CA LEU A 63 1.85 -6.68 -9.75
C LEU A 63 2.32 -5.62 -10.77
N SER A 64 1.69 -4.45 -10.76
CA SER A 64 2.09 -3.31 -11.60
C SER A 64 3.53 -2.85 -11.29
N PHE A 65 3.91 -2.84 -10.01
CA PHE A 65 5.26 -2.51 -9.56
C PHE A 65 6.30 -3.57 -9.95
N LEU A 66 5.99 -4.86 -9.84
CA LEU A 66 6.89 -5.92 -10.29
C LEU A 66 7.11 -5.92 -11.80
N THR A 67 6.01 -5.86 -12.56
CA THR A 67 6.06 -5.85 -14.03
C THR A 67 6.60 -4.54 -14.60
N GLY A 68 6.65 -3.48 -13.78
CA GLY A 68 7.02 -2.14 -14.21
C GLY A 68 6.00 -1.50 -15.16
N ARG A 69 4.78 -2.05 -15.24
CA ARG A 69 3.70 -1.55 -16.08
C ARG A 69 2.71 -0.74 -15.24
N TYR A 70 2.14 0.32 -15.80
CA TYR A 70 1.18 1.20 -15.11
C TYR A 70 1.67 1.80 -13.78
N VAL A 71 2.98 1.95 -13.60
CA VAL A 71 3.60 2.40 -12.33
C VAL A 71 3.06 3.76 -11.88
N THR A 72 2.90 4.71 -12.79
CA THR A 72 2.33 6.04 -12.51
C THR A 72 0.89 5.95 -11.96
N LEU A 73 0.05 5.08 -12.51
CA LEU A 73 -1.31 4.88 -12.02
C LEU A 73 -1.30 4.15 -10.67
N ALA A 74 -0.50 3.09 -10.55
CA ALA A 74 -0.39 2.28 -9.34
C ALA A 74 0.08 3.12 -8.13
N ASN A 75 1.02 4.03 -8.33
CA ASN A 75 1.50 4.95 -7.30
C ASN A 75 0.38 5.84 -6.71
N LEU A 76 -0.52 6.37 -7.56
CA LEU A 76 -1.66 7.17 -7.11
C LEU A 76 -2.72 6.31 -6.42
N LEU A 77 -3.00 5.14 -6.97
CA LEU A 77 -4.01 4.22 -6.47
C LEU A 77 -3.64 3.64 -5.10
N ILE A 78 -2.36 3.35 -4.87
CA ILE A 78 -1.85 2.79 -3.61
C ILE A 78 -1.61 3.87 -2.52
N LEU A 79 -1.59 5.15 -2.89
CA LEU A 79 -1.35 6.26 -1.96
C LEU A 79 -2.35 6.31 -0.79
N PRO A 80 -3.68 6.30 -0.99
CA PRO A 80 -4.63 6.30 0.13
C PRO A 80 -4.52 5.05 0.99
N ILE A 81 -4.16 3.90 0.41
CA ILE A 81 -4.01 2.63 1.13
C ILE A 81 -2.75 2.67 2.01
N THR A 82 -1.61 3.11 1.47
CA THR A 82 -0.35 3.25 2.22
C THR A 82 -0.46 4.30 3.33
N LEU A 83 -1.22 5.38 3.10
CA LEU A 83 -1.55 6.36 4.14
C LEU A 83 -2.42 5.76 5.25
N ASN A 84 -3.43 4.96 4.89
CA ASN A 84 -4.28 4.28 5.87
C ASN A 84 -3.46 3.28 6.72
N ILE A 85 -2.57 2.51 6.10
CA ILE A 85 -1.62 1.62 6.79
C ILE A 85 -0.75 2.43 7.76
N LEU A 86 -0.23 3.58 7.34
CA LEU A 86 0.55 4.46 8.22
C LEU A 86 -0.23 4.89 9.45
N PHE A 87 -1.47 5.35 9.29
CA PHE A 87 -2.30 5.78 10.41
C PHE A 87 -2.67 4.64 11.35
N ILE A 88 -3.04 3.47 10.82
CA ILE A 88 -3.30 2.29 11.66
C ILE A 88 -2.08 1.97 12.52
N ASN A 89 -0.88 1.96 11.94
CA ASN A 89 0.33 1.65 12.69
C ASN A 89 0.73 2.77 13.66
N PHE A 90 0.52 4.04 13.30
CA PHE A 90 0.84 5.17 14.17
C PHE A 90 -0.09 5.24 15.40
N PHE A 91 -1.40 5.00 15.22
CA PHE A 91 -2.39 5.15 16.30
C PHE A 91 -2.70 3.85 17.05
N LEU A 92 -2.63 2.69 16.38
CA LEU A 92 -3.16 1.43 16.92
C LEU A 92 -2.11 0.33 17.08
N SER A 93 -1.03 0.33 16.28
CA SER A 93 0.00 -0.73 16.32
C SER A 93 1.41 -0.20 16.03
N PRO A 94 2.07 0.44 17.02
CA PRO A 94 3.37 1.09 16.82
C PRO A 94 4.49 0.16 16.31
N GLN A 95 4.36 -1.14 16.55
CA GLN A 95 5.34 -2.15 16.12
C GLN A 95 5.50 -2.21 14.58
N GLY A 96 4.45 -1.88 13.81
CA GLY A 96 4.49 -1.89 12.35
C GLY A 96 4.83 -0.55 11.71
N ILE A 97 5.13 0.49 12.51
CA ILE A 97 5.51 1.83 12.01
C ILE A 97 6.68 1.77 11.01
N PRO A 98 7.78 1.01 11.25
CA PRO A 98 8.92 1.02 10.33
C PRO A 98 8.53 0.59 8.90
N ILE A 99 7.73 -0.46 8.77
CA ILE A 99 7.25 -0.97 7.48
C ILE A 99 6.26 0.02 6.86
N ALA A 100 5.36 0.57 7.65
CA ALA A 100 4.35 1.51 7.17
C ALA A 100 4.97 2.82 6.64
N VAL A 101 5.96 3.37 7.35
CA VAL A 101 6.74 4.53 6.93
C VAL A 101 7.52 4.23 5.66
N PHE A 102 8.17 3.06 5.59
CA PHE A 102 8.88 2.64 4.39
C PHE A 102 7.96 2.55 3.15
N LEU A 103 6.78 1.94 3.30
CA LEU A 103 5.79 1.83 2.22
C LEU A 103 5.29 3.21 1.76
N PHE A 104 4.95 4.08 2.72
CA PHE A 104 4.40 5.41 2.41
C PHE A 104 5.45 6.35 1.80
N LEU A 105 6.63 6.48 2.43
CA LEU A 105 7.72 7.31 1.91
C LEU A 105 8.28 6.76 0.61
N GLY A 106 8.39 5.43 0.50
CA GLY A 106 8.79 4.77 -0.73
C GLY A 106 7.82 5.05 -1.88
N ASN A 107 6.50 5.03 -1.62
CA ASN A 107 5.50 5.41 -2.60
C ASN A 107 5.61 6.89 -3.01
N LEU A 108 5.79 7.80 -2.04
CA LEU A 108 6.01 9.23 -2.32
C LEU A 108 7.28 9.46 -3.16
N PHE A 109 8.36 8.74 -2.88
CA PHE A 109 9.58 8.79 -3.67
C PHE A 109 9.33 8.33 -5.13
N LEU A 110 8.53 7.28 -5.33
CA LEU A 110 8.16 6.79 -6.67
C LEU A 110 7.25 7.78 -7.41
N ILE A 111 6.32 8.45 -6.71
CA ILE A 111 5.51 9.54 -7.25
C ILE A 111 6.42 10.68 -7.70
N TYR A 112 7.28 11.17 -6.82
CA TYR A 112 8.21 12.26 -7.14
C TYR A 112 9.13 11.91 -8.32
N SER A 113 9.61 10.67 -8.39
CA SER A 113 10.44 10.19 -9.49
C SER A 113 9.72 10.17 -10.86
N HIS A 114 8.38 10.11 -10.87
CA HIS A 114 7.56 10.14 -12.08
C HIS A 114 6.73 11.43 -12.18
N TRP A 115 7.18 12.51 -11.53
CA TRP A 115 6.41 13.75 -11.41
C TRP A 115 5.96 14.33 -12.77
N GLU A 116 6.82 14.24 -13.78
CA GLU A 116 6.53 14.69 -15.14
C GLU A 116 5.26 14.07 -15.73
N ASN A 117 4.96 12.80 -15.38
CA ASN A 117 3.78 12.10 -15.88
C ASN A 117 2.47 12.61 -15.25
N TYR A 118 2.53 13.30 -14.11
CA TYR A 118 1.34 13.82 -13.42
C TYR A 118 0.98 15.25 -13.82
N LYS A 119 1.84 15.96 -14.55
CA LYS A 119 1.60 17.36 -14.96
C LYS A 119 0.26 17.52 -15.71
N GLY A 120 -0.12 16.53 -16.51
CA GLY A 120 -1.39 16.53 -17.23
C GLY A 120 -2.64 16.39 -16.33
N LEU A 121 -2.50 15.92 -15.09
CA LEU A 121 -3.61 15.78 -14.13
C LEU A 121 -3.96 17.10 -13.45
N PHE A 122 -3.02 18.04 -13.37
CA PHE A 122 -3.20 19.32 -12.66
C PHE A 122 -3.66 20.46 -13.60
N ILE A 123 -4.13 20.12 -14.81
CA ILE A 123 -4.70 21.11 -15.73
C ILE A 123 -6.11 21.47 -15.23
N ALA A 124 -6.22 22.62 -14.56
CA ALA A 124 -7.52 23.22 -14.27
C ALA A 124 -8.12 23.76 -15.58
N LYS A 125 -9.34 23.34 -15.92
CA LYS A 125 -10.14 24.05 -16.93
C LYS A 125 -10.47 25.44 -16.37
N GLY A 126 -9.94 26.48 -17.03
CA GLY A 126 -10.39 27.86 -16.85
C GLY A 126 -11.74 28.11 -17.50
#